data_AF-A0A2S6XAY5-F1
#
_entry.id   AF-A0A2S6XAY5-F1
#
_cell.length_a   1.000
_cell.length_b   1.000
_cell.length_c   1.000
_cell.angle_alpha   90.00
_cell.angle_beta   90.00
_cell.angle_gamma   90.00
#
_symmetry.space_group_name_H-M   'P 1'
#
loop_
_entity.id
_entity.type
_entity.pdbx_description
1 polymer ?
#
loop_
_entity_poly.entity_id
_entity_poly.type
_entity_poly.pdbx_seq_one_letter_code
_entity_poly.pdbx_strand_id
1 'polypeptide(L)'
;MSEQKESGQRLAGRLYATLRVLKFIADPDGSPKPTVRDEFKDKDSPRRRIQALKLDLFEDLVTAVQKGRHAKAMAEVFGAMPAMVPLKEGDLGHNLGVRELAEFNAGYRAQLATLKGVLPRLLG
;
A
#
# COMPACT_ATOMS: atom_id res chain seq x y z
N MET A 1 -24.66 -15.03 -2.79
CA MET A 1 -23.59 -14.65 -3.74
C MET A 1 -22.27 -14.96 -3.07
N SER A 2 -21.55 -15.96 -3.54
CA SER A 2 -20.19 -16.22 -3.05
C SER A 2 -19.32 -15.05 -3.50
N GLU A 3 -18.98 -14.16 -2.57
CA GLU A 3 -17.89 -13.21 -2.77
C GLU A 3 -16.69 -14.03 -3.24
N GLN A 4 -16.28 -13.87 -4.50
CA GLN A 4 -15.04 -14.46 -4.96
C GLN A 4 -13.96 -13.89 -4.06
N LYS A 5 -13.43 -14.72 -3.15
CA LYS A 5 -12.34 -14.34 -2.25
C LYS A 5 -11.22 -13.77 -3.12
N GLU A 6 -10.90 -12.51 -2.88
CA GLU A 6 -9.82 -11.79 -3.56
C GLU A 6 -8.53 -12.62 -3.48
N SER A 7 -7.75 -12.67 -4.57
CA SER A 7 -6.49 -13.41 -4.57
C SER A 7 -5.50 -12.80 -3.56
N GLY A 8 -4.65 -13.63 -2.97
CA GLY A 8 -3.65 -13.16 -2.01
C GLY A 8 -2.67 -12.13 -2.60
N GLN A 9 -2.33 -12.30 -3.89
CA GLN A 9 -1.49 -11.40 -4.65
C GLN A 9 -2.16 -10.04 -4.85
N ARG A 10 -3.47 -10.04 -5.12
CA ARG A 10 -4.24 -8.81 -5.23
C ARG A 10 -4.35 -8.10 -3.88
N LEU A 11 -4.59 -8.83 -2.78
CA LEU A 11 -4.50 -8.29 -1.41
C LEU A 11 -3.11 -7.70 -1.12
N ALA A 12 -2.03 -8.38 -1.50
CA ALA A 12 -0.67 -7.89 -1.35
C ALA A 12 -0.43 -6.58 -2.11
N GLY A 13 -0.98 -6.45 -3.32
CA GLY A 13 -0.95 -5.21 -4.09
C GLY A 13 -1.66 -4.07 -3.40
N ARG A 14 -2.85 -4.34 -2.84
CA ARG A 14 -3.61 -3.36 -2.04
C ARG A 14 -2.82 -2.93 -0.81
N LEU A 15 -2.27 -3.88 -0.06
CA LEU A 15 -1.43 -3.60 1.10
C LEU A 15 -0.24 -2.73 0.74
N TYR A 16 0.48 -3.04 -0.34
CA TYR A 16 1.62 -2.24 -0.79
C TYR A 16 1.22 -0.80 -1.15
N ALA A 17 0.09 -0.59 -1.81
CA ALA A 17 -0.42 0.76 -2.10
C ALA A 17 -0.70 1.55 -0.81
N THR A 18 -1.36 0.92 0.15
CA THR A 18 -1.67 1.50 1.46
C THR A 18 -0.40 1.90 2.22
N LEU A 19 0.59 1.01 2.28
CA LEU A 19 1.88 1.26 2.94
C LEU A 19 2.67 2.39 2.26
N ARG A 20 2.63 2.49 0.93
CA ARG A 20 3.23 3.62 0.20
C ARG A 20 2.55 4.95 0.47
N VAL A 21 1.22 4.96 0.58
CA VAL A 21 0.48 6.16 0.94
C VAL A 21 0.80 6.57 2.39
N LEU A 22 0.90 5.62 3.32
CA LEU A 22 1.35 5.91 4.69
C LEU A 22 2.73 6.57 4.70
N LYS A 23 3.70 6.03 3.95
CA LYS A 23 5.04 6.63 3.89
C LYS A 23 5.01 8.05 3.35
N PHE A 24 4.26 8.30 2.29
CA PHE A 24 4.08 9.63 1.71
C PHE A 24 3.43 10.62 2.69
N ILE A 25 2.43 10.18 3.47
CA ILE A 25 1.76 11.05 4.45
C ILE A 25 2.73 11.45 5.56
N ALA A 26 3.53 10.50 6.06
CA ALA A 26 4.48 10.73 7.15
C ALA A 26 5.70 11.56 6.71
N ASP A 27 6.18 11.33 5.48
CA ASP A 27 7.37 11.95 4.93
C ASP A 27 7.17 12.34 3.45
N PRO A 28 6.41 13.40 3.15
CA PRO A 28 6.14 13.83 1.78
C PRO A 28 7.39 14.39 1.07
N ASP A 29 8.40 14.80 1.84
CA ASP A 29 9.65 15.37 1.33
C ASP A 29 10.64 14.26 0.92
N GLY A 30 10.68 13.15 1.67
CA GLY A 30 11.52 11.98 1.39
C GLY A 30 10.86 10.85 0.62
N SER A 31 9.53 10.82 0.52
CA SER A 31 8.77 9.80 -0.23
C SER A 31 7.85 10.46 -1.25
N PRO A 32 8.05 10.25 -2.57
CA PRO A 32 7.18 10.85 -3.58
C PRO A 32 5.75 10.30 -3.51
N LYS A 33 4.80 11.13 -3.93
CA LYS A 33 3.38 10.77 -4.04
C LYS A 33 3.19 9.50 -4.89
N PRO A 34 2.52 8.45 -4.36
CA PRO A 34 2.30 7.21 -5.09
C PRO A 34 1.46 7.39 -6.36
N THR A 35 1.91 6.82 -7.48
CA THR A 35 1.21 6.81 -8.77
C THR A 35 1.13 5.42 -9.37
N VAL A 36 0.27 5.25 -10.39
CA VAL A 36 0.19 4.00 -11.18
C VAL A 36 1.50 3.63 -11.88
N ARG A 37 2.43 4.59 -12.07
CA ARG A 37 3.73 4.32 -12.70
C ARG A 37 4.70 3.55 -11.81
N ASP A 38 4.37 3.45 -10.53
CA ASP A 38 5.17 2.78 -9.51
C ASP A 38 4.75 1.32 -9.30
N GLU A 39 3.87 0.81 -10.17
CA GLU A 39 3.59 -0.62 -10.31
C GLU A 39 4.87 -1.41 -10.56
N PHE A 40 4.82 -2.69 -10.20
CA PHE A 40 5.96 -3.58 -10.44
C PHE A 40 6.07 -3.82 -11.95
N LYS A 41 7.24 -3.54 -12.52
CA LYS A 41 7.51 -3.70 -13.95
C LYS A 41 8.02 -5.09 -14.31
N ASP A 42 8.72 -5.73 -13.38
CA ASP A 42 9.33 -7.05 -13.54
C ASP A 42 8.96 -7.97 -12.37
N LYS A 43 9.43 -9.22 -12.45
CA LYS A 43 9.30 -10.20 -11.35
C LYS A 43 10.01 -9.67 -10.12
N ASP A 44 9.24 -9.14 -9.19
CA ASP A 44 9.71 -8.58 -7.94
C ASP A 44 9.02 -9.25 -6.76
N SER A 45 9.63 -9.13 -5.58
CA SER A 45 9.09 -9.66 -4.34
C SER A 45 8.31 -8.57 -3.60
N PRO A 46 7.02 -8.77 -3.30
CA PRO A 46 6.25 -7.83 -2.48
C PRO A 46 6.96 -7.53 -1.15
N ARG A 47 7.50 -8.55 -0.49
CA ARG A 47 8.26 -8.39 0.76
C ARG A 47 9.44 -7.44 0.60
N ARG A 48 10.27 -7.61 -0.44
CA ARG A 48 11.44 -6.75 -0.67
C ARG A 48 11.04 -5.30 -0.90
N ARG A 49 9.97 -5.08 -1.67
CA ARG A 49 9.44 -3.75 -1.98
C ARG A 49 8.83 -3.07 -0.77
N ILE A 50 8.10 -3.81 0.07
CA ILE A 50 7.59 -3.31 1.34
C ILE A 50 8.74 -2.94 2.29
N GLN A 51 9.75 -3.80 2.40
CA GLN A 51 10.95 -3.52 3.22
C GLN A 51 11.70 -2.28 2.74
N ALA A 52 11.77 -2.05 1.42
CA ALA A 52 12.42 -0.88 0.84
C ALA A 52 11.73 0.45 1.21
N LEU A 53 10.46 0.42 1.65
CA LEU A 53 9.78 1.61 2.16
C LEU A 53 10.34 2.10 3.50
N LYS A 54 11.08 1.24 4.23
CA LYS A 54 11.67 1.56 5.54
C LYS A 54 10.65 2.23 6.47
N LEU A 55 9.48 1.60 6.58
CA LEU A 55 8.40 2.07 7.44
C LEU A 55 8.73 1.78 8.89
N ASP A 56 8.65 2.81 9.71
CA ASP A 56 8.50 2.69 11.15
C ASP A 56 7.14 3.30 11.48
N LEU A 57 6.11 2.46 11.49
CA LEU A 57 4.72 2.93 11.54
C LEU A 57 4.42 3.76 12.79
N PHE A 58 5.14 3.51 13.89
CA PHE A 58 4.98 4.27 15.12
C PHE A 58 5.67 5.64 14.98
N GLU A 59 6.93 5.68 14.57
CA GLU A 59 7.66 6.94 14.39
C GLU A 59 7.09 7.81 13.25
N ASP A 60 6.66 7.18 12.17
CA ASP A 60 5.98 7.83 11.04
C ASP A 60 4.65 8.48 11.54
N LEU A 61 3.91 7.82 12.44
CA LEU A 61 2.69 8.38 13.07
C LEU A 61 3.01 9.53 14.02
N VAL A 62 3.99 9.36 14.91
CA VAL A 62 4.43 10.39 15.85
C VAL A 62 4.88 11.63 15.09
N THR A 63 5.66 11.46 14.03
CA THR A 63 6.14 12.54 13.15
C THR A 63 4.98 13.28 12.50
N ALA A 64 4.00 12.55 11.97
CA ALA A 64 2.81 13.14 11.36
C ALA A 64 2.03 14.01 12.38
N VAL A 65 1.84 13.50 13.61
CA VAL A 65 1.17 14.23 14.70
C VAL A 65 1.97 15.48 15.12
N GLN A 66 3.27 15.33 15.40
CA GLN A 66 4.14 16.43 15.87
C GLN A 66 4.23 17.58 14.87
N LYS A 67 4.23 17.27 13.57
CA LYS A 67 4.29 18.29 12.52
C LYS A 67 2.92 18.89 12.18
N GLY A 68 1.85 18.49 12.89
CA GLY A 68 0.47 18.88 12.57
C GLY A 68 0.01 18.40 11.20
N ARG A 69 0.66 17.35 10.65
CA ARG A 69 0.47 16.86 9.29
C ARG A 69 -0.47 15.67 9.30
N HIS A 70 -1.66 15.85 8.75
CA HIS A 70 -2.54 14.77 8.26
C HIS A 70 -2.73 13.54 9.18
N ALA A 71 -2.59 13.68 10.50
CA ALA A 71 -2.68 12.58 11.46
C ALA A 71 -4.00 11.79 11.32
N LYS A 72 -5.10 12.48 11.01
CA LYS A 72 -6.40 11.87 10.70
C LYS A 72 -6.32 10.96 9.45
N ALA A 73 -5.71 11.44 8.37
CA ALA A 73 -5.53 10.64 7.16
C ALA A 73 -4.64 9.42 7.43
N MET A 74 -3.61 9.57 8.25
CA MET A 74 -2.74 8.48 8.65
C MET A 74 -3.51 7.41 9.44
N ALA A 75 -4.33 7.81 10.41
CA ALA A 75 -5.18 6.90 11.17
C ALA A 75 -6.22 6.19 10.28
N GLU A 76 -6.84 6.90 9.34
CA GLU A 76 -7.79 6.32 8.37
C GLU A 76 -7.12 5.25 7.49
N VAL A 77 -5.92 5.52 6.98
CA VAL A 77 -5.18 4.57 6.14
C VAL A 77 -4.71 3.36 6.96
N PHE A 78 -4.26 3.58 8.20
CA PHE A 78 -3.87 2.50 9.10
C PHE A 78 -5.07 1.59 9.44
N GLY A 79 -6.23 2.17 9.72
CA GLY A 79 -7.46 1.43 10.01
C GLY A 79 -7.97 0.55 8.86
N ALA A 80 -7.58 0.85 7.61
CA ALA A 80 -7.95 0.06 6.44
C ALA A 80 -7.08 -1.20 6.23
N MET A 81 -5.89 -1.27 6.85
CA MET A 81 -4.91 -2.34 6.61
C MET A 81 -5.43 -3.77 6.86
N PRO A 82 -6.21 -4.07 7.93
CA PRO A 82 -6.63 -5.44 8.22
C PRO A 82 -7.38 -6.12 7.07
N ALA A 83 -8.11 -5.36 6.26
CA ALA A 83 -8.87 -5.86 5.11
C ALA A 83 -7.98 -6.27 3.91
N MET A 84 -6.67 -6.04 3.99
CA MET A 84 -5.72 -6.20 2.87
C MET A 84 -4.58 -7.15 3.21
N VAL A 85 -4.56 -7.75 4.40
CA VAL A 85 -3.49 -8.65 4.83
C VAL A 85 -3.69 -10.02 4.15
N PRO A 86 -2.77 -10.47 3.29
CA PRO A 86 -2.84 -11.83 2.74
C PRO A 86 -2.65 -12.85 3.86
N LEU A 87 -3.45 -13.94 3.81
CA LEU A 87 -3.43 -14.96 4.87
C LEU A 87 -2.34 -16.03 4.67
N LYS A 88 -1.71 -16.08 3.48
CA LYS A 88 -0.64 -17.04 3.18
C LYS A 88 0.68 -16.29 3.02
N GLU A 89 1.72 -16.79 3.68
CA GLU A 89 3.07 -16.22 3.61
C GLU A 89 3.59 -16.10 2.16
N GLY A 90 3.31 -17.10 1.33
CA GLY A 90 3.75 -17.16 -0.07
C GLY A 90 3.23 -15.99 -0.92
N ASP A 91 2.13 -15.35 -0.53
CA ASP A 91 1.55 -14.21 -1.25
C ASP A 91 2.39 -12.93 -1.12
N LEU A 92 3.31 -12.89 -0.15
CA LEU A 92 4.24 -11.78 0.08
C LEU A 92 5.71 -12.18 -0.14
N GLY A 93 6.04 -13.45 0.14
CA GLY A 93 7.42 -13.90 0.29
C GLY A 93 8.20 -14.09 -1.01
N HIS A 94 7.55 -14.57 -2.07
CA HIS A 94 8.23 -14.97 -3.30
C HIS A 94 8.22 -13.88 -4.38
N ASN A 95 9.08 -14.05 -5.40
CA ASN A 95 9.01 -13.23 -6.59
C ASN A 95 7.73 -13.59 -7.37
N LEU A 96 6.99 -12.58 -7.81
CA LEU A 96 5.74 -12.79 -8.53
C LEU A 96 6.00 -13.36 -9.93
N GLY A 97 5.30 -14.42 -10.29
CA GLY A 97 5.14 -14.86 -11.67
C GLY A 97 4.25 -13.91 -12.49
N VAL A 98 4.12 -14.14 -13.81
CA VAL A 98 3.38 -13.22 -14.71
C VAL A 98 1.93 -12.99 -14.25
N ARG A 99 1.21 -14.07 -13.91
CA ARG A 99 -0.18 -13.99 -13.44
C ARG A 99 -0.29 -13.31 -12.08
N GLU A 100 0.59 -13.65 -11.16
CA GLU A 100 0.63 -13.11 -9.81
C GLU A 100 0.95 -11.61 -9.82
N LEU A 101 1.85 -11.19 -10.70
CA LEU A 101 2.20 -9.80 -10.95
C LEU A 101 1.01 -9.00 -11.47
N ALA A 102 0.23 -9.56 -12.41
CA ALA A 102 -0.97 -8.93 -12.92
C ALA A 102 -2.03 -8.72 -11.83
N GLU A 103 -2.26 -9.74 -10.98
CA GLU A 103 -3.15 -9.66 -9.82
C GLU A 103 -2.69 -8.61 -8.81
N PHE A 104 -1.39 -8.62 -8.48
CA PHE A 104 -0.77 -7.63 -7.59
C PHE A 104 -0.96 -6.20 -8.12
N ASN A 105 -0.58 -5.93 -9.36
CA ASN A 105 -0.71 -4.59 -9.94
C ASN A 105 -2.18 -4.17 -10.06
N ALA A 106 -3.11 -5.11 -10.30
CA ALA A 106 -4.53 -4.82 -10.28
C ALA A 106 -5.03 -4.41 -8.88
N GLY A 107 -4.56 -5.08 -7.83
CA GLY A 107 -4.83 -4.71 -6.44
C GLY A 107 -4.24 -3.36 -6.07
N TYR A 108 -2.99 -3.12 -6.48
CA TYR A 108 -2.30 -1.84 -6.29
C TYR A 108 -3.08 -0.67 -6.89
N ARG A 109 -3.50 -0.78 -8.16
CA ARG A 109 -4.32 0.25 -8.82
C ARG A 109 -5.65 0.47 -8.14
N ALA A 110 -6.37 -0.62 -7.82
CA ALA A 110 -7.68 -0.54 -7.19
C ALA A 110 -7.58 0.19 -5.85
N GLN A 111 -6.61 -0.15 -5.02
CA GLN A 111 -6.42 0.49 -3.72
C GLN A 111 -5.99 1.94 -3.85
N LEU A 112 -5.11 2.27 -4.81
CA LEU A 112 -4.73 3.66 -5.04
C LEU A 112 -5.92 4.52 -5.47
N ALA A 113 -6.82 3.98 -6.30
CA ALA A 113 -8.06 4.66 -6.68
C ALA A 113 -9.00 4.85 -5.47
N THR A 114 -9.15 3.84 -4.62
CA THR A 114 -9.92 3.95 -3.37
C THR A 114 -9.34 5.04 -2.45
N LEU A 115 -8.03 5.02 -2.22
CA LEU A 115 -7.35 6.00 -1.36
C LEU A 115 -7.43 7.42 -1.93
N LYS A 116 -7.41 7.58 -3.26
CA LYS A 116 -7.68 8.87 -3.91
C LYS A 116 -9.08 9.40 -3.61
N GLY A 117 -10.08 8.52 -3.58
CA GLY A 117 -11.44 8.88 -3.19
C GLY A 117 -11.56 9.30 -1.73
N VAL A 118 -10.83 8.63 -0.84
CA VAL A 118 -10.84 8.94 0.62
C VAL A 118 -10.02 10.19 0.94
N LEU A 119 -8.88 10.38 0.27
CA LEU A 119 -7.90 11.44 0.53
C LEU A 119 -7.67 12.35 -0.69
N PRO A 120 -8.71 12.96 -1.28
CA PRO A 120 -8.59 13.68 -2.56
C PRO A 120 -7.65 14.88 -2.47
N ARG A 121 -7.56 15.56 -1.33
CA ARG A 121 -6.64 16.71 -1.14
C ARG A 121 -5.17 16.33 -1.13
N LEU A 122 -4.85 15.06 -0.83
CA LEU A 122 -3.48 14.54 -0.77
C LEU A 122 -3.10 13.82 -2.06
N LEU A 123 -4.03 13.00 -2.57
CA LEU A 123 -3.76 12.05 -3.64
C LEU A 123 -4.39 12.42 -4.99
N GLY A 124 -5.28 13.42 -5.03
CA GLY A 124 -5.93 13.95 -6.24
C GLY A 124 -5.00 14.63 -7.22
#